data_AF-A0A7S0GEP4-F1
#
_entry.id   AF-A0A7S0GEP4-F1
#
_cell.length_a   1.000
_cell.length_b   1.000
_cell.length_c   1.000
_cell.angle_alpha   90.00
_cell.angle_beta   90.00
_cell.angle_gamma   90.00
#
_symmetry.space_group_name_H-M   'P 1'
#
loop_
_entity.id
_entity.type
_entity.pdbx_description
1 polymer ?
#
loop_
_entity_poly.entity_id
_entity_poly.type
_entity_poly.pdbx_seq_one_letter_code
_entity_poly.pdbx_strand_id
1 'polypeptide(L)'
;SGLQAKLLADQSIDACAHAQNMVEAIVGCENSATLAEPGAARSPEFWQSRARNYLERYAYIILFAAYALENAASNYIANFTEWSHKHWQFKRVIKHLTLE
;
A
#
# COMPACT_ATOMS: atom_id res chain seq x y z
N SER A 1 0.22 -16.48 7.24
CA SER A 1 -0.27 -16.57 5.84
C SER A 1 -0.45 -15.18 5.26
N GLY A 2 -0.61 -15.03 3.94
CA GLY A 2 -0.86 -13.71 3.31
C GLY A 2 -2.14 -13.02 3.81
N LEU A 3 -3.18 -13.80 4.15
CA LEU A 3 -4.43 -13.28 4.72
C LEU A 3 -4.21 -12.63 6.10
N GLN A 4 -3.38 -13.23 6.96
CA GLN A 4 -3.06 -12.65 8.27
C GLN A 4 -2.25 -11.36 8.15
N ALA A 5 -1.32 -11.30 7.19
CA ALA A 5 -0.57 -10.08 6.90
C ALA A 5 -1.49 -8.94 6.45
N LYS A 6 -2.44 -9.23 5.55
CA LYS A 6 -3.47 -8.28 5.15
C LYS A 6 -4.31 -7.81 6.34
N LEU A 7 -4.83 -8.74 7.15
CA LEU A 7 -5.65 -8.40 8.31
C LEU A 7 -4.92 -7.48 9.29
N LEU A 8 -3.65 -7.80 9.59
CA LEU A 8 -2.81 -6.97 10.46
C LEU A 8 -2.56 -5.59 9.85
N ALA A 9 -2.32 -5.51 8.54
CA ALA A 9 -2.14 -4.25 7.83
C ALA A 9 -3.41 -3.38 7.88
N ASP A 10 -4.58 -3.96 7.59
CA ASP A 10 -5.86 -3.26 7.62
C ASP A 10 -6.15 -2.72 9.03
N GLN A 11 -5.98 -3.55 10.07
CA GLN A 11 -6.12 -3.12 11.47
C GLN A 11 -5.15 -1.99 11.85
N SER A 12 -3.91 -2.05 11.37
CA SER A 12 -2.91 -1.02 11.63
C SER A 12 -3.25 0.30 10.93
N ILE A 13 -3.80 0.24 9.72
CA ILE A 13 -4.27 1.42 8.98
C ILE A 13 -5.46 2.04 9.68
N ASP A 14 -6.42 1.24 10.15
CA ASP A 14 -7.59 1.72 10.88
C ASP A 14 -7.21 2.36 12.21
N ALA A 15 -6.29 1.75 12.96
CA ALA A 15 -5.77 2.33 14.21
C ALA A 15 -5.06 3.68 13.99
N CYS A 16 -4.45 3.86 12.81
CA CYS A 16 -3.75 5.08 12.41
C CYS A 16 -4.57 5.98 11.47
N ALA A 17 -5.89 5.76 11.35
CA ALA A 17 -6.72 6.45 10.36
C ALA A 17 -6.72 7.99 10.52
N HIS A 18 -6.48 8.49 11.73
CA HIS A 18 -6.35 9.93 12.01
C HIS A 18 -5.20 10.59 11.25
N ALA A 19 -4.15 9.84 10.91
CA ALA A 19 -3.04 10.33 10.10
C ALA A 19 -3.42 10.29 8.62
N GLN A 20 -3.73 9.09 8.11
CA GLN A 20 -4.27 8.87 6.78
C GLN A 20 -4.72 7.42 6.61
N ASN A 21 -6.01 7.19 6.36
CA ASN A 21 -6.49 5.89 5.91
C ASN A 21 -6.17 5.69 4.41
N MET A 22 -5.33 4.70 4.08
CA MET A 22 -4.89 4.48 2.69
C MET A 22 -6.03 4.03 1.77
N VAL A 23 -6.99 3.25 2.28
CA VAL A 23 -8.12 2.75 1.48
C VAL A 23 -9.05 3.91 1.11
N GLU A 24 -9.41 4.74 2.09
CA GLU A 24 -10.20 5.96 1.85
C GLU A 24 -9.47 6.93 0.91
N ALA A 25 -8.14 7.04 1.03
CA ALA A 25 -7.34 7.91 0.16
C ALA A 25 -7.32 7.43 -1.29
N ILE A 26 -7.28 6.11 -1.54
CA ILE A 26 -7.35 5.52 -2.89
C ILE A 26 -8.74 5.82 -3.49
N VAL A 27 -9.81 5.48 -2.77
CA VAL A 27 -11.19 5.71 -3.21
C VAL A 27 -11.45 7.20 -3.46
N GLY A 28 -10.95 8.08 -2.59
CA GLY A 28 -11.04 9.52 -2.75
C GLY A 28 -10.34 10.03 -4.01
N CYS A 29 -9.19 9.42 -4.38
CA CYS A 29 -8.51 9.75 -5.63
C CYS A 29 -9.28 9.24 -6.86
N GLU A 30 -9.86 8.03 -6.82
CA GLU A 30 -10.68 7.50 -7.92
C GLU A 30 -11.91 8.38 -8.17
N ASN A 31 -12.64 8.73 -7.12
CA ASN A 31 -13.77 9.65 -7.22
C ASN A 31 -13.35 11.02 -7.78
N SER A 32 -12.21 11.54 -7.34
CA SER A 32 -11.68 12.81 -7.85
C SER A 32 -11.25 12.71 -9.32
N ALA A 33 -10.75 11.56 -9.76
CA ALA A 33 -10.39 11.33 -11.16
C ALA A 33 -11.62 11.35 -12.06
N THR A 34 -12.73 10.73 -11.63
CA THR A 34 -13.99 10.70 -12.37
C THR A 34 -14.62 12.09 -12.53
N LEU A 35 -14.45 12.96 -11.53
CA LEU A 35 -15.02 14.31 -11.52
C LEU A 35 -14.09 15.38 -12.11
N ALA A 36 -12.85 15.04 -12.42
CA ALA A 36 -11.86 16.01 -12.88
C ALA A 36 -12.02 16.34 -14.37
N GLU A 37 -11.95 17.62 -14.69
CA GLU A 37 -11.95 18.08 -16.08
C GLU A 37 -10.59 17.82 -16.75
N PRO A 38 -10.58 17.33 -18.02
CA PRO A 38 -9.36 17.21 -18.80
C PRO A 38 -8.62 18.55 -18.92
N GLY A 39 -7.30 18.54 -18.72
CA GLY A 39 -6.46 19.74 -18.80
C GLY A 39 -6.45 20.63 -17.55
N ALA A 40 -7.22 20.31 -16.50
CA ALA A 40 -7.08 20.95 -15.20
C ALA A 40 -5.73 20.61 -14.53
N ALA A 41 -5.26 21.48 -13.62
CA ALA A 41 -4.03 21.22 -12.85
C ALA A 41 -4.09 19.92 -12.03
N ARG A 42 -5.30 19.49 -11.63
CA ARG A 42 -5.60 18.18 -11.02
C ARG A 42 -6.46 17.37 -11.98
N SER A 43 -5.87 17.01 -13.12
CA SER A 43 -6.53 16.22 -14.17
C SER A 43 -6.87 14.79 -13.70
N PRO A 44 -7.68 14.04 -14.46
CA PRO A 44 -7.92 12.62 -14.19
C PRO A 44 -6.61 11.81 -14.03
N GLU A 45 -5.61 12.06 -14.88
CA GLU A 45 -4.31 11.35 -14.85
C GLU A 45 -3.51 11.67 -13.58
N PHE A 46 -3.60 12.92 -13.09
CA PHE A 46 -3.00 13.31 -11.82
C PHE A 46 -3.59 12.48 -10.67
N TRP A 47 -4.91 12.38 -10.60
CA TRP A 47 -5.60 11.64 -9.56
C TRP A 47 -5.36 10.14 -9.66
N GLN A 48 -5.38 9.57 -10.86
CA GLN A 48 -5.01 8.17 -11.08
C GLN A 48 -3.57 7.87 -10.67
N SER A 49 -2.62 8.77 -10.98
CA SER A 49 -1.22 8.64 -10.54
C SER A 49 -1.11 8.67 -9.01
N ARG A 50 -1.87 9.56 -8.37
CA ARG A 50 -1.93 9.65 -6.91
C ARG A 50 -2.56 8.39 -6.28
N ALA A 51 -3.63 7.86 -6.87
CA ALA A 51 -4.27 6.63 -6.43
C ALA A 51 -3.30 5.44 -6.51
N ARG A 52 -2.57 5.30 -7.62
CA ARG A 52 -1.51 4.29 -7.78
C ARG A 52 -0.41 4.42 -6.72
N ASN A 53 0.00 5.65 -6.38
CA ASN A 53 0.98 5.86 -5.32
C ASN A 53 0.46 5.41 -3.94
N TYR A 54 -0.81 5.64 -3.64
CA TYR A 54 -1.41 5.14 -2.40
C TYR A 54 -1.58 3.62 -2.40
N LEU A 55 -1.92 3.02 -3.53
CA LEU A 55 -1.97 1.56 -3.69
C LEU A 55 -0.60 0.92 -3.44
N GLU A 56 0.47 1.50 -3.98
CA GLU A 56 1.84 1.03 -3.73
C GLU A 56 2.19 1.08 -2.24
N ARG A 57 1.86 2.18 -1.54
CA ARG A 57 2.08 2.29 -0.09
C ARG A 57 1.29 1.25 0.69
N TYR A 58 0.01 1.04 0.34
CA TYR A 58 -0.82 0.01 0.95
C TYR A 58 -0.19 -1.38 0.80
N ALA A 59 0.30 -1.72 -0.40
CA ALA A 59 0.98 -2.99 -0.65
C ALA A 59 2.27 -3.15 0.19
N TYR A 60 3.05 -2.07 0.38
CA TYR A 60 4.21 -2.09 1.27
C TYR A 60 3.84 -2.28 2.75
N ILE A 61 2.70 -1.75 3.21
CA ILE A 61 2.21 -1.98 4.58
C ILE A 61 1.84 -3.46 4.77
N ILE A 62 1.16 -4.08 3.80
CA ILE A 62 0.88 -5.53 3.82
C ILE A 62 2.19 -6.33 3.85
N LEU A 63 3.17 -5.94 3.04
CA LEU A 63 4.47 -6.62 3.00
C LEU A 63 5.23 -6.48 4.31
N PHE A 64 5.17 -5.31 4.96
CA PHE A 64 5.77 -5.09 6.27
C PHE A 64 5.03 -5.88 7.38
N ALA A 65 3.71 -6.00 7.30
CA ALA A 65 2.94 -6.84 8.22
C ALA A 65 3.32 -8.33 8.08
N ALA A 66 3.54 -8.81 6.86
CA ALA A 66 4.05 -10.16 6.62
C ALA A 66 5.43 -10.37 7.25
N TYR A 67 6.35 -9.42 7.05
CA TYR A 67 7.65 -9.40 7.72
C TYR A 67 7.51 -9.46 9.23
N ALA A 68 6.64 -8.64 9.83
CA ALA A 68 6.48 -8.56 11.26
C ALA A 68 5.98 -9.88 11.86
N LEU A 69 4.99 -10.50 11.22
CA LEU A 69 4.47 -11.81 11.63
C LEU A 69 5.53 -12.92 11.57
N GLU A 70 6.37 -12.92 10.54
CA GLU A 70 7.41 -13.94 10.36
C GLU A 70 8.59 -13.75 11.32
N ASN A 71 8.97 -12.50 11.60
CA ASN A 71 10.21 -12.19 12.33
C ASN A 71 10.00 -11.88 13.82
N ALA A 72 8.75 -11.82 14.30
CA ALA A 72 8.43 -11.59 15.71
C ALA A 72 9.08 -12.62 16.65
N ALA A 73 9.03 -13.91 16.31
CA ALA A 73 9.62 -14.97 17.13
C ALA A 73 11.16 -14.91 17.20
N SER A 74 11.77 -14.36 16.15
CA SER A 74 13.22 -14.16 16.05
C SER A 74 13.66 -12.80 16.57
N ASN A 75 12.77 -12.05 17.25
CA ASN A 75 13.03 -10.70 17.74
C ASN A 75 13.65 -9.76 16.69
N TYR A 76 13.18 -9.86 15.44
CA TYR A 76 13.60 -8.99 14.33
C TYR A 76 15.12 -8.98 14.05
N ILE A 77 15.81 -10.12 14.23
CA ILE A 77 17.24 -10.26 13.92
C ILE A 77 17.56 -9.81 12.48
N ALA A 78 16.76 -10.24 11.50
CA ALA A 78 16.83 -9.70 10.15
C ALA A 78 15.92 -8.48 10.05
N ASN A 79 16.42 -7.37 9.51
CA ASN A 79 15.59 -6.18 9.31
C ASN A 79 14.71 -6.33 8.06
N PHE A 80 13.74 -5.42 7.91
CA PHE A 80 12.79 -5.45 6.79
C PHE A 80 13.48 -5.41 5.42
N THR A 81 14.53 -4.62 5.26
CA THR A 81 15.25 -4.51 3.98
C THR A 81 15.88 -5.85 3.61
N GLU A 82 16.59 -6.48 4.54
CA GLU A 82 17.23 -7.80 4.36
C GLU A 82 16.19 -8.88 4.04
N TRP A 83 15.09 -8.91 4.79
CA TRP A 83 14.00 -9.85 4.55
C TRP A 83 13.32 -9.61 3.19
N SER A 84 13.08 -8.35 2.81
CA SER A 84 12.42 -7.99 1.55
C SER A 84 13.25 -8.35 0.32
N HIS A 85 14.59 -8.37 0.43
CA HIS A 85 15.47 -8.80 -0.66
C HIS A 85 15.35 -10.29 -0.96
N LYS A 86 15.12 -11.11 0.07
CA LYS A 86 14.83 -12.55 -0.11
C LYS A 86 13.46 -12.79 -0.74
N HIS A 87 12.57 -11.79 -0.67
CA HIS A 87 11.21 -11.82 -1.21
C HIS A 87 11.03 -10.85 -2.39
N TRP A 88 12.05 -10.74 -3.25
CA TRP A 88 12.10 -9.77 -4.36
C TRP A 88 10.91 -9.87 -5.33
N GLN A 89 10.27 -11.03 -5.43
CA GLN A 89 9.08 -11.23 -6.26
C GLN A 89 7.95 -10.27 -5.90
N PHE A 90 7.82 -9.89 -4.62
CA PHE A 90 6.80 -8.92 -4.19
C PHE A 90 7.12 -7.51 -4.69
N LYS A 91 8.40 -7.12 -4.73
CA LYS A 91 8.81 -5.83 -5.32
C LYS A 91 8.44 -5.77 -6.82
N ARG A 92 8.54 -6.89 -7.53
CA ARG A 92 8.12 -6.99 -8.93
C ARG A 92 6.60 -6.85 -9.08
N VAL A 93 5.81 -7.52 -8.24
CA VAL A 93 4.34 -7.39 -8.26
C VAL A 93 3.93 -5.95 -7.96
N ILE A 94 4.49 -5.33 -6.91
CA ILE A 94 4.19 -3.96 -6.50
C ILE A 94 4.43 -2.96 -7.64
N LYS A 95 5.55 -3.11 -8.36
CA LYS A 95 5.90 -2.24 -9.50
C LYS A 95 4.87 -2.30 -10.64
N HIS A 96 4.10 -3.37 -10.75
CA HIS A 96 3.11 -3.60 -11.80
C HIS A 96 1.67 -3.55 -11.29
N LEU A 97 1.43 -3.08 -10.06
CA LEU A 97 0.08 -2.90 -9.55
C LEU A 97 -0.65 -1.82 -10.35
N THR A 98 -1.80 -2.18 -10.88
CA THR A 98 -2.73 -1.28 -11.58
C THR A 98 -4.04 -1.22 -10.81
N LEU A 99 -4.68 -0.06 -10.86
CA LEU A 99 -6.10 0.07 -10.53
C LEU A 99 -6.86 -0.28 -11.82
N GLU A 100 -7.80 -1.22 -11.74
CA GLU A 100 -8.66 -1.62 -12.87
C GLU A 100 -9.87 -0.68 -13.00
#